data_AF-A0AAX2LDH5-F1
#
_entry.id   AF-A0AAX2LDH5-F1
#
_cell.length_a   1.000
_cell.length_b   1.000
_cell.length_c   1.000
_cell.angle_alpha   90.00
_cell.angle_beta   90.00
_cell.angle_gamma   90.00
#
_symmetry.space_group_name_H-M   'P 1'
#
loop_
_entity.id
_entity.type
_entity.pdbx_description
1 polymer ?
#
loop_
_entity_poly.entity_id
_entity_poly.type
_entity_poly.pdbx_seq_one_letter_code
_entity_poly.pdbx_strand_id
1 'polypeptide(L)'
;MLVTYPALFYYDDTDGTEATYFVHFPDFEYSATQGEGISEALAMGSEWLGITVADLIESDGELPQPSDINSLSLIDNDPFKDDEDFVSTYDLDKSFISMVSVDVSEYLGSQEPIKRTLTIPKWAD
;
A
#
# COMPACT_ATOMS: atom_id res chain seq x y z
N MET A 1 -4.47 -5.41 13.77
CA MET A 1 -5.24 -4.20 13.43
C MET A 1 -5.41 -4.15 11.92
N LEU A 2 -6.63 -4.38 11.42
CA LEU A 2 -6.88 -4.39 9.97
C LEU A 2 -7.08 -2.97 9.43
N VAL A 3 -6.35 -2.65 8.37
CA VAL A 3 -6.52 -1.43 7.57
C VAL A 3 -6.68 -1.80 6.10
N THR A 4 -7.43 -0.98 5.36
CA THR A 4 -7.72 -1.22 3.95
C THR A 4 -7.67 0.09 3.18
N TYR A 5 -6.89 0.12 2.11
CA TYR A 5 -6.80 1.26 1.19
C TYR A 5 -7.03 0.79 -0.24
N PRO A 6 -7.66 1.62 -1.09
CA PRO A 6 -7.71 1.35 -2.52
C PRO A 6 -6.31 1.52 -3.13
N ALA A 7 -5.98 0.68 -4.09
CA ALA A 7 -4.76 0.78 -4.89
C ALA A 7 -5.08 0.63 -6.38
N LEU A 8 -4.29 1.33 -7.19
CA LEU A 8 -4.30 1.26 -8.64
C LEU A 8 -3.22 0.25 -9.06
N PHE A 9 -3.62 -0.73 -9.87
CA PHE A 9 -2.76 -1.76 -10.42
C PHE A 9 -2.60 -1.49 -11.91
N TYR A 10 -1.45 -0.95 -12.29
CA TYR A 10 -1.12 -0.64 -13.66
C TYR A 10 -0.35 -1.80 -14.29
N TYR A 11 -0.86 -2.29 -15.40
CA TYR A 11 -0.22 -3.36 -16.16
C TYR A 11 0.75 -2.80 -17.19
N ASP A 12 1.99 -3.27 -17.16
CA ASP A 12 3.06 -2.91 -18.11
C ASP A 12 3.74 -4.18 -18.62
N ASP A 13 3.49 -4.56 -19.88
CA ASP A 13 4.13 -5.69 -20.57
C ASP A 13 5.23 -5.27 -21.55
N THR A 14 5.88 -4.13 -21.31
CA THR A 14 7.06 -3.77 -22.09
C THR A 14 8.12 -4.88 -22.04
N ASP A 15 8.67 -5.21 -23.22
CA ASP A 15 9.50 -6.40 -23.45
C ASP A 15 10.74 -6.40 -22.53
N GLY A 16 10.75 -7.28 -21.52
CA GLY A 16 11.82 -7.42 -20.54
C GLY A 16 11.46 -7.06 -19.09
N THR A 17 10.22 -6.70 -18.76
CA THR A 17 9.79 -6.46 -17.37
C THR A 17 9.47 -7.77 -16.65
N GLU A 18 10.20 -8.06 -15.56
CA GLU A 18 9.87 -9.18 -14.65
C GLU A 18 8.69 -8.84 -13.70
N ALA A 19 8.30 -7.57 -13.61
CA ALA A 19 7.23 -7.10 -12.72
C ALA A 19 6.15 -6.36 -13.52
N THR A 20 5.16 -7.11 -13.95
CA THR A 20 4.14 -6.66 -14.91
C THR A 20 3.09 -5.76 -14.28
N TYR A 21 2.90 -5.80 -12.96
CA TYR A 21 1.96 -4.94 -12.25
C TYR A 21 2.69 -3.94 -11.36
N PHE A 22 2.62 -2.67 -11.72
CA PHE A 22 2.94 -1.55 -10.83
C PHE A 22 1.74 -1.27 -9.92
N VAL A 23 2.00 -1.08 -8.62
CA VAL A 23 0.97 -0.85 -7.60
C VAL A 23 1.19 0.51 -6.95
N HIS A 24 0.16 1.34 -6.98
CA HIS A 24 0.16 2.68 -6.41
C HIS A 24 -1.04 2.87 -5.48
N PHE A 25 -0.82 3.44 -4.30
CA PHE A 25 -1.87 3.89 -3.39
C PHE A 25 -2.07 5.41 -3.52
N PRO A 26 -3.21 5.88 -4.05
CA PRO A 26 -3.42 7.31 -4.30
C PRO A 26 -3.46 8.18 -3.03
N ASP A 27 -3.70 7.56 -1.86
CA ASP A 27 -3.69 8.24 -0.57
C ASP A 27 -2.27 8.47 0.00
N PHE A 28 -1.25 7.88 -0.64
CA PHE A 28 0.15 8.00 -0.25
C PHE A 28 0.99 8.48 -1.44
N GLU A 29 1.50 9.70 -1.34
CA GLU A 29 2.25 10.37 -2.42
C GLU A 29 3.45 9.52 -2.88
N TYR A 30 3.54 9.30 -4.20
CA TYR A 30 4.57 8.47 -4.85
C TYR A 30 4.73 7.05 -4.27
N SER A 31 3.69 6.49 -3.67
CA SER A 31 3.69 5.09 -3.26
C SER A 31 3.89 4.18 -4.46
N ALA A 32 4.83 3.25 -4.33
CA ALA A 32 5.27 2.40 -5.42
C ALA A 32 5.72 1.05 -4.89
N THR A 33 5.12 0.00 -5.44
CA THR A 33 5.61 -1.38 -5.34
C THR A 33 5.19 -2.12 -6.62
N GLN A 34 5.58 -3.38 -6.77
CA GLN A 34 5.30 -4.12 -8.00
C GLN A 34 5.22 -5.63 -7.76
N GLY A 35 4.64 -6.36 -8.71
CA GLY A 35 4.66 -7.82 -8.74
C GLY A 35 4.50 -8.38 -10.16
N GLU A 36 4.99 -9.60 -10.39
CA GLU A 36 4.92 -10.31 -11.68
C GLU A 36 3.47 -10.65 -12.06
N GLY A 37 2.67 -11.05 -11.08
CA GLY A 37 1.25 -11.40 -11.27
C GLY A 37 0.33 -10.73 -10.26
N ILE A 38 -0.98 -10.84 -10.49
CA ILE A 38 -2.02 -10.22 -9.63
C ILE A 38 -1.83 -10.61 -8.15
N SER A 39 -1.62 -11.90 -7.87
CA SER A 39 -1.47 -12.38 -6.49
C SER A 39 -0.23 -11.79 -5.81
N GLU A 40 0.89 -11.72 -6.52
CA GLU A 40 2.12 -11.16 -5.98
C GLU A 40 2.00 -9.65 -5.82
N ALA A 41 1.44 -8.93 -6.80
CA ALA A 41 1.19 -7.50 -6.72
C ALA A 41 0.29 -7.14 -5.52
N LEU A 42 -0.74 -7.94 -5.24
CA LEU A 42 -1.58 -7.78 -4.04
C LEU A 42 -0.80 -8.04 -2.74
N ALA A 43 0.06 -9.06 -2.72
CA ALA A 43 0.90 -9.39 -1.56
C ALA A 43 1.93 -8.29 -1.30
N MET A 44 2.63 -7.82 -2.34
CA MET A 44 3.60 -6.73 -2.28
C MET A 44 2.94 -5.40 -1.92
N GLY A 45 1.74 -5.14 -2.44
CA GLY A 45 0.91 -4.01 -2.03
C GLY A 45 0.54 -4.06 -0.55
N SER A 46 0.12 -5.24 -0.05
CA SER A 46 -0.20 -5.43 1.37
C SER A 46 1.03 -5.25 2.26
N GLU A 47 2.18 -5.79 1.86
CA GLU A 47 3.43 -5.64 2.60
C GLU A 47 3.87 -4.18 2.68
N TRP A 48 3.88 -3.47 1.53
CA TRP A 48 4.19 -2.04 1.47
C TRP A 48 3.26 -1.24 2.39
N LEU A 49 1.94 -1.49 2.31
CA LEU A 49 0.94 -0.81 3.13
C LEU A 49 1.15 -1.08 4.63
N GLY A 50 1.48 -2.32 4.99
CA GLY A 50 1.75 -2.72 6.37
C GLY A 50 2.92 -1.96 6.97
N ILE A 51 4.04 -1.89 6.24
CA ILE A 51 5.26 -1.18 6.66
C ILE A 51 5.00 0.32 6.78
N THR A 52 4.39 0.95 5.77
CA THR A 52 4.12 2.39 5.77
C THR A 52 3.16 2.78 6.90
N VAL A 53 2.09 2.03 7.12
CA VAL A 53 1.14 2.34 8.18
C VAL A 53 1.73 2.08 9.56
N ALA A 54 2.56 1.05 9.73
CA ALA A 54 3.28 0.81 10.99
C ALA A 54 4.22 1.98 11.33
N ASP A 55 5.01 2.47 10.37
CA ASP A 55 5.90 3.61 10.56
C ASP A 55 5.14 4.89 10.94
N LEU A 56 3.99 5.16 10.31
CA LEU A 56 3.13 6.29 10.68
C LEU A 56 2.62 6.18 12.13
N ILE A 57 2.28 4.98 12.59
CA ILE A 57 1.84 4.77 13.98
C ILE A 57 2.99 4.96 14.96
N GLU A 58 4.17 4.43 14.65
CA GLU A 58 5.36 4.50 15.50
C GLU A 58 5.90 5.92 15.62
N SER A 59 5.75 6.72 14.56
CA SER A 59 6.16 8.13 14.51
C SER A 59 5.10 9.12 15.02
N ASP A 60 3.94 8.64 15.48
CA ASP A 60 2.77 9.46 15.88
C ASP A 60 2.30 10.40 14.72
N GLY A 61 2.42 9.90 13.49
CA GLY A 61 1.98 10.56 12.26
C GLY A 61 0.48 10.40 12.00
N GLU A 62 -0.05 11.25 11.11
CA GLU A 62 -1.46 11.16 10.69
C GLU A 62 -1.64 10.09 9.62
N LEU A 63 -2.59 9.16 9.84
CA LEU A 63 -3.00 8.22 8.81
C LEU A 63 -3.98 8.93 7.85
N PRO A 64 -3.72 8.94 6.53
CA PRO A 64 -4.62 9.54 5.56
C PRO A 64 -5.96 8.80 5.56
N GLN A 65 -7.07 9.51 5.33
CA GLN A 65 -8.36 8.83 5.17
C GLN A 65 -8.37 8.06 3.84
N PRO A 66 -8.76 6.77 3.80
CA PRO A 66 -8.85 6.02 2.55
C PRO A 66 -9.81 6.70 1.56
N SER A 67 -9.36 6.86 0.33
CA SER A 67 -10.18 7.37 -0.78
C SER A 67 -11.39 6.46 -1.05
N ASP A 68 -12.49 7.05 -1.54
CA ASP A 68 -13.60 6.25 -2.05
C ASP A 68 -13.19 5.59 -3.36
N ILE A 69 -13.11 4.26 -3.37
CA ILE A 69 -12.70 3.48 -4.54
C ILE A 69 -13.53 3.77 -5.79
N ASN A 70 -14.82 4.13 -5.64
CA ASN A 70 -15.70 4.43 -6.77
C ASN A 70 -15.45 5.80 -7.39
N SER A 71 -14.69 6.65 -6.70
CA SER A 71 -14.27 7.96 -7.19
C SER A 71 -12.91 7.92 -7.89
N LEU A 72 -12.19 6.80 -7.81
CA LEU A 72 -10.87 6.64 -8.40
C LEU A 72 -10.95 6.28 -9.88
N SER A 73 -9.94 6.73 -10.62
CA SER A 73 -9.78 6.56 -12.06
C SER A 73 -8.33 6.23 -12.36
N LEU A 74 -8.10 5.20 -13.19
CA LEU A 74 -6.77 4.83 -13.67
C LEU A 74 -6.10 5.94 -14.50
N ILE A 75 -6.85 6.96 -14.94
CA ILE A 75 -6.30 8.08 -15.71
C ILE A 75 -6.10 9.28 -14.78
N ASP A 76 -7.12 9.66 -14.02
CA ASP A 76 -7.07 10.89 -13.21
C ASP A 76 -6.19 10.74 -11.96
N ASN A 77 -5.98 9.50 -11.50
CA ASN A 77 -5.14 9.15 -10.36
C ASN A 77 -3.85 8.43 -10.78
N ASP A 78 -3.41 8.55 -12.04
CA ASP A 78 -2.05 8.14 -12.42
C ASP A 78 -1.03 9.05 -11.69
N PRO A 79 -0.12 8.47 -10.88
CA PRO A 79 0.87 9.25 -10.14
C PRO A 79 1.83 10.04 -11.02
N PHE A 80 1.96 9.69 -12.31
CA PHE A 80 2.88 10.32 -13.25
C PHE A 80 2.18 11.14 -14.34
N LYS A 81 0.85 11.37 -14.24
CA LYS A 81 0.06 12.05 -15.29
C LYS A 81 0.55 13.46 -15.66
N ASP A 82 1.16 14.16 -14.69
CA ASP A 82 1.61 15.54 -14.83
C ASP A 82 3.14 15.63 -15.09
N ASP A 83 3.83 14.50 -15.19
CA ASP A 83 5.27 14.42 -15.44
C ASP A 83 5.54 14.32 -16.95
N GLU A 84 5.95 15.44 -17.58
CA GLU A 84 6.28 15.47 -19.01
C GLU A 84 7.51 14.63 -19.39
N ASP A 85 8.37 14.30 -18.43
CA ASP A 85 9.57 13.47 -18.64
C ASP A 85 9.25 11.97 -18.56
N PHE A 86 8.07 11.58 -18.05
CA PHE A 86 7.63 10.19 -17.93
C PHE A 86 6.52 9.85 -18.92
N VAL A 87 6.82 8.98 -19.88
CA VAL A 87 5.83 8.44 -20.82
C VAL A 87 5.36 7.08 -20.31
N SER A 88 4.19 7.05 -19.66
CA SER A 88 3.58 5.80 -19.21
C SER A 88 3.10 4.97 -20.41
N THR A 89 3.41 3.68 -20.41
CA THR A 89 3.02 2.70 -21.45
C THR A 89 2.04 1.66 -20.92
N TYR A 90 1.20 2.05 -19.96
CA TYR A 90 0.30 1.13 -19.29
C TYR A 90 -0.80 0.60 -20.21
N ASP A 91 -1.06 -0.71 -20.13
CA ASP A 91 -2.22 -1.36 -20.73
C ASP A 91 -3.42 -1.20 -19.79
N LEU A 92 -4.23 -0.17 -20.05
CA LEU A 92 -5.40 0.14 -19.23
C LEU A 92 -6.51 -0.94 -19.29
N ASP A 93 -6.54 -1.79 -20.33
CA ASP A 93 -7.53 -2.88 -20.42
C ASP A 93 -7.22 -4.02 -19.45
N LYS A 94 -5.94 -4.17 -19.06
CA LYS A 94 -5.48 -5.14 -18.05
C LYS A 94 -5.22 -4.52 -16.68
N SER A 95 -5.19 -3.18 -16.61
CA SER A 95 -5.07 -2.44 -15.36
C SER A 95 -6.40 -2.44 -14.60
N PHE A 96 -6.34 -2.35 -13.27
CA PHE A 96 -7.56 -2.36 -12.44
C PHE A 96 -7.36 -1.63 -11.11
N ILE A 97 -8.46 -1.35 -10.43
CA ILE A 97 -8.46 -0.77 -9.08
C ILE A 97 -8.99 -1.84 -8.12
N SER A 98 -8.30 -2.05 -7.00
CA SER A 98 -8.71 -3.02 -5.99
C SER A 98 -8.42 -2.52 -4.59
N MET A 99 -9.16 -3.04 -3.61
CA MET A 99 -8.81 -2.89 -2.20
C MET A 99 -7.61 -3.76 -1.85
N VAL A 100 -6.69 -3.22 -1.06
CA VAL A 100 -5.61 -3.96 -0.43
C VAL A 100 -5.78 -3.85 1.08
N SER A 101 -5.77 -4.98 1.76
CA SER A 101 -5.94 -5.05 3.21
C SER A 101 -4.71 -5.66 3.86
N VAL A 102 -4.34 -5.15 5.02
CA VAL A 102 -3.20 -5.65 5.79
C VAL A 102 -3.54 -5.68 7.28
N ASP A 103 -3.00 -6.67 8.00
CA ASP A 103 -2.94 -6.64 9.45
C ASP A 103 -1.65 -5.94 9.90
N VAL A 104 -1.76 -4.65 10.27
CA VAL A 104 -0.63 -3.82 10.69
C VAL A 104 0.05 -4.37 11.95
N SER A 105 -0.64 -5.20 12.74
CA SER A 105 -0.04 -5.78 13.94
C SER A 105 1.16 -6.69 13.64
N GLU A 106 1.26 -7.21 12.42
CA GLU A 106 2.41 -8.02 11.97
C GLU A 106 3.64 -7.17 11.61
N TYR A 107 3.45 -5.86 11.41
CA TYR A 107 4.48 -4.93 10.92
C TYR A 107 4.97 -3.93 11.98
N LEU A 108 4.35 -3.91 13.17
CA LEU A 108 4.79 -3.09 14.29
C LEU A 108 6.18 -3.53 14.76
N GLY A 109 7.11 -2.58 14.77
CA GLY A 109 8.48 -2.74 15.17
C GLY A 109 8.65 -3.07 16.65
N SER A 110 9.63 -3.91 16.95
CA SER A 110 10.03 -4.28 18.31
C SER A 110 11.36 -3.65 18.75
N GLN A 111 11.80 -2.60 18.05
CA GLN A 111 12.99 -1.84 18.39
C GLN A 111 12.83 -1.11 19.73
N GLU A 112 13.96 -0.81 20.38
CA GLU A 112 14.00 -0.04 21.64
C GLU A 112 13.09 -0.57 22.76
N PRO A 113 13.23 -1.85 23.17
CA PRO A 113 12.34 -2.44 24.18
C PRO A 113 12.49 -1.73 25.54
N ILE A 114 11.38 -1.18 26.05
CA ILE A 114 11.31 -0.54 27.36
C ILE A 114 10.62 -1.48 28.37
N LYS A 115 11.32 -1.80 29.47
CA LYS A 115 10.73 -2.57 30.57
C LYS A 115 9.59 -1.77 31.22
N ARG A 116 8.39 -2.33 31.24
CA ARG A 116 7.22 -1.80 31.96
C ARG A 116 6.78 -2.80 33.03
N THR A 117 6.52 -2.30 34.24
CA THR A 117 5.89 -3.07 35.32
C THR A 117 4.44 -2.62 35.44
N LEU A 118 3.49 -3.56 35.37
CA LEU A 118 2.06 -3.30 35.43
C LEU A 118 1.38 -4.29 36.38
N THR A 119 0.16 -3.98 36.82
CA THR A 119 -0.68 -4.85 37.65
C THR A 119 -2.03 -4.99 36.98
N ILE A 120 -2.43 -6.23 36.71
CA ILE A 120 -3.73 -6.58 36.12
C ILE A 120 -4.58 -7.32 37.15
N PRO A 121 -5.92 -7.27 37.04
CA PRO A 121 -6.79 -8.01 37.96
C PRO A 121 -6.57 -9.51 37.82
N LYS A 122 -6.75 -10.26 38.91
CA LYS A 122 -6.50 -11.70 38.97
C LYS A 122 -7.19 -12.54 37.89
N TRP A 123 -8.32 -12.10 37.35
CA TRP A 123 -9.05 -12.83 36.31
C TRP A 123 -8.48 -12.59 34.89
N ALA A 124 -7.60 -11.62 34.72
CA ALA A 124 -6.97 -11.26 33.45
C ALA A 124 -5.49 -11.71 33.36
N ASP A 125 -4.94 -12.24 34.46
CA ASP A 125 -3.61 -12.87 34.52
C ASP A 125 -3.70 -14.32 34.03
#